data_AF-A0A327Z1F1-F1
#
_entry.id   AF-A0A327Z1F1-F1
#
_cell.length_a   1.000
_cell.length_b   1.000
_cell.length_c   1.000
_cell.angle_alpha   90.00
_cell.angle_beta   90.00
_cell.angle_gamma   90.00
#
_symmetry.space_group_name_H-M   'P 1'
#
loop_
_entity.id
_entity.type
_entity.pdbx_description
1 polymer ?
#
loop_
_entity_poly.entity_id
_entity_poly.type
_entity_poly.pdbx_seq_one_letter_code
_entity_poly.pdbx_strand_id
1 'polypeptide(L)'
;MRDAELLLAALQDTSANTSRHELDLVADWQGVRAVFSRGEDGIWTAHLTGQVDEERALGIVREVDRAYGRQVQQTIIRRLHDQAPAAGMRLESQTVEEDMSVTMVLAVGNGR
;
A
#
# COMPACT_ATOMS: atom_id res chain seq x y z
N MET A 1 1.85 6.90 -5.44
CA MET A 1 1.07 5.63 -5.43
C MET A 1 0.74 5.25 -6.86
N ARG A 2 0.70 3.96 -7.22
CA ARG A 2 0.49 3.51 -8.62
C ARG A 2 -0.71 2.58 -8.78
N ASP A 3 -0.96 1.72 -7.80
CA ASP A 3 -2.00 0.70 -7.84
C ASP A 3 -3.20 1.12 -7.00
N ALA A 4 -4.40 1.08 -7.59
CA ALA A 4 -5.64 1.49 -6.93
C ALA A 4 -6.07 0.51 -5.83
N GLU A 5 -5.82 -0.79 -6.00
CA GLU A 5 -6.16 -1.81 -5.01
C GLU A 5 -5.27 -1.67 -3.78
N LEU A 6 -3.98 -1.41 -4.00
CA LEU A 6 -3.05 -1.16 -2.89
C LEU A 6 -3.37 0.14 -2.16
N LEU A 7 -3.83 1.17 -2.88
CA LEU A 7 -4.31 2.40 -2.26
C LEU A 7 -5.58 2.17 -1.45
N LEU A 8 -6.55 1.42 -1.98
CA LEU A 8 -7.76 1.07 -1.25
C LEU A 8 -7.44 0.29 0.04
N ALA A 9 -6.57 -0.73 -0.03
CA ALA A 9 -6.12 -1.48 1.14
C ALA A 9 -5.39 -0.58 2.15
N ALA A 10 -4.53 0.33 1.67
CA ALA A 10 -3.83 1.28 2.53
C ALA A 10 -4.78 2.25 3.25
N LEU A 11 -5.84 2.71 2.58
CA LEU A 11 -6.85 3.56 3.20
C LEU A 11 -7.61 2.82 4.30
N GLN A 12 -7.93 1.54 4.08
CA GLN A 12 -8.56 0.68 5.09
C GLN A 12 -7.65 0.48 6.32
N ASP A 13 -6.33 0.34 6.11
CA ASP A 13 -5.35 0.25 7.21
C ASP A 13 -5.32 1.51 8.08
N THR A 14 -5.71 2.68 7.55
CA THR A 14 -5.81 3.93 8.32
C THR A 14 -7.14 4.08 9.06
N SER A 15 -7.93 3.00 9.20
CA SER A 15 -9.28 3.01 9.78
C SER A 15 -10.27 3.92 9.06
N ALA A 16 -9.98 4.30 7.82
CA ALA A 16 -10.92 5.03 6.98
C ALA A 16 -12.05 4.09 6.54
N ASN A 17 -13.28 4.60 6.53
CA ASN A 17 -14.34 3.94 5.80
C ASN A 17 -14.15 4.25 4.31
N THR A 18 -14.06 3.22 3.47
CA THR A 18 -13.67 3.38 2.06
C THR A 18 -14.79 2.99 1.13
N SER A 19 -14.94 3.76 0.06
CA SER A 19 -15.83 3.43 -1.05
C SER A 19 -15.12 3.69 -2.37
N ARG A 20 -15.33 2.79 -3.32
CA ARG A 20 -14.76 2.89 -4.65
C ARG A 20 -15.84 3.31 -5.64
N HIS A 21 -15.52 4.35 -6.39
CA HIS A 21 -16.22 4.76 -7.59
C HIS A 21 -15.34 4.43 -8.81
N GLU A 22 -15.88 4.51 -10.03
CA GLU A 22 -15.20 4.01 -11.24
C GLU A 22 -13.78 4.58 -11.41
N LEU A 23 -13.59 5.88 -11.13
CA LEU A 23 -12.30 6.58 -11.28
C LEU A 23 -11.75 7.13 -9.97
N ASP A 24 -12.56 7.13 -8.91
CA ASP A 24 -12.24 7.77 -7.64
C ASP A 24 -12.31 6.80 -6.46
N LEU A 25 -11.45 7.01 -5.48
CA LEU A 25 -11.51 6.36 -4.17
C LEU A 25 -11.90 7.40 -3.13
N VAL A 26 -12.94 7.12 -2.36
CA VAL A 26 -13.38 7.98 -1.28
C VAL A 26 -13.02 7.33 0.05
N ALA A 27 -12.41 8.11 0.93
CA ALA A 27 -12.05 7.71 2.28
C ALA A 27 -12.66 8.68 3.28
N ASP A 28 -13.39 8.14 4.25
CA ASP A 28 -14.05 8.88 5.30
C ASP A 28 -13.45 8.52 6.66
N TRP A 29 -12.84 9.52 7.31
CA TRP A 29 -12.44 9.48 8.71
C TRP A 29 -13.41 10.31 9.55
N GLN A 30 -13.25 10.26 10.88
CA GLN A 30 -14.05 11.07 11.79
C GLN A 30 -13.84 12.57 11.54
N GLY A 31 -14.79 13.18 10.83
CA GLY A 31 -14.82 14.61 10.53
C GLY A 31 -14.03 15.04 9.28
N VAL A 32 -13.37 14.10 8.57
CA VAL A 32 -12.58 14.40 7.36
C VAL A 32 -12.92 13.42 6.25
N ARG A 33 -13.19 13.94 5.06
CA ARG A 33 -13.40 13.15 3.84
C ARG A 33 -12.28 13.45 2.86
N ALA A 34 -11.65 12.42 2.29
CA ALA A 34 -10.74 12.57 1.15
C ALA A 34 -11.30 11.87 -0.09
N VAL A 35 -11.21 12.56 -1.22
CA VAL A 35 -11.47 12.00 -2.55
C VAL A 35 -10.14 11.89 -3.28
N PHE A 36 -9.75 10.67 -3.61
CA PHE A 36 -8.56 10.37 -4.39
C PHE A 36 -8.97 10.15 -5.83
N SER A 37 -8.45 10.98 -6.72
CA SER A 37 -8.65 10.85 -8.17
C SER A 37 -7.31 10.62 -8.84
N ARG A 38 -7.32 9.87 -9.95
CA ARG A 38 -6.12 9.61 -10.73
C ARG A 38 -6.06 10.55 -11.92
N GLY A 39 -5.04 11.40 -11.97
CA GLY A 39 -4.78 12.29 -13.10
C GLY A 39 -4.32 11.54 -14.35
N GLU A 40 -4.33 12.22 -15.48
CA GLU A 40 -3.87 11.68 -16.78
C GLU A 40 -2.37 11.33 -16.78
N ASP A 41 -1.59 11.97 -15.92
CA ASP A 41 -0.18 11.66 -15.64
C ASP A 41 0.01 10.38 -14.79
N GLY A 42 -1.10 9.78 -14.34
CA GLY A 42 -1.12 8.60 -13.50
C GLY A 42 -0.83 8.89 -12.02
N ILE A 43 -0.74 10.16 -11.62
CA ILE A 43 -0.54 10.60 -10.24
C ILE A 43 -1.89 10.67 -9.53
N TRP A 44 -1.91 10.21 -8.28
CA TRP A 44 -3.09 10.33 -7.42
C TRP A 44 -3.09 11.68 -6.73
N THR A 45 -4.22 12.38 -6.82
CA THR A 45 -4.46 13.63 -6.10
C THR A 45 -5.55 13.41 -5.06
N ALA A 46 -5.27 13.79 -3.82
CA ALA A 46 -6.21 13.72 -2.71
C ALA A 46 -6.82 15.10 -2.46
N HIS A 47 -8.14 15.19 -2.52
CA HIS A 47 -8.88 16.37 -2.12
C HIS A 47 -9.54 16.12 -0.76
N LEU A 48 -9.05 16.81 0.28
CA LEU A 48 -9.55 16.67 1.65
C LEU A 48 -10.55 17.78 1.96
N THR A 49 -11.66 17.41 2.60
CA THR A 49 -12.74 18.32 3.00
C THR A 49 -13.22 17.99 4.42
N GLY A 50 -13.84 18.96 5.10
CA GLY A 50 -14.37 18.81 6.45
C GLY A 50 -13.52 19.55 7.51
N GLN A 51 -13.40 18.95 8.69
CA GLN A 51 -12.59 19.48 9.81
C GLN A 51 -11.11 19.14 9.61
N VAL A 52 -10.52 19.73 8.58
CA VAL A 52 -9.12 19.49 8.19
C VAL A 52 -8.41 20.82 8.00
N ASP A 53 -7.31 21.00 8.72
CA ASP A 53 -6.33 22.05 8.48
C ASP A 53 -5.12 21.46 7.74
N GLU A 54 -4.13 22.29 7.42
CA GLU A 54 -2.94 21.87 6.69
C GLU A 54 -2.15 20.78 7.42
N GLU A 55 -1.97 20.92 8.74
CA GLU A 55 -1.21 19.96 9.55
C GLU A 55 -1.91 18.59 9.54
N ARG A 56 -3.23 18.57 9.76
CA ARG A 56 -4.01 17.33 9.74
C ARG A 56 -4.07 16.73 8.34
N ALA A 57 -4.16 17.54 7.29
CA ALA A 57 -4.13 17.05 5.92
C ALA A 57 -2.78 16.36 5.62
N LEU A 58 -1.67 16.98 5.99
CA LEU A 58 -0.33 16.40 5.84
C LEU A 58 -0.17 15.12 6.66
N GLY A 59 -0.71 15.09 7.89
CA GLY A 59 -0.73 13.90 8.74
C GLY A 59 -1.43 12.72 8.05
N ILE A 60 -2.66 12.94 7.57
CA ILE A 60 -3.44 11.92 6.86
C ILE A 60 -2.69 11.41 5.63
N VAL A 61 -2.17 12.31 4.78
CA VAL A 61 -1.43 11.90 3.58
C VAL A 61 -0.19 11.07 3.92
N ARG A 62 0.56 11.43 4.97
CA ARG A 62 1.74 10.67 5.42
C ARG A 62 1.37 9.29 5.96
N GLU A 63 0.29 9.19 6.73
CA GLU A 63 -0.20 7.90 7.23
C GLU A 63 -0.63 6.97 6.09
N VAL A 64 -1.35 7.51 5.11
CA VAL A 64 -1.76 6.78 3.91
C VAL A 64 -0.56 6.35 3.08
N ASP A 65 0.46 7.21 2.90
CA ASP A 65 1.70 6.85 2.19
C ASP A 65 2.46 5.72 2.89
N ARG A 66 2.60 5.80 4.22
CA ARG A 66 3.23 4.73 5.00
C ARG A 66 2.44 3.42 4.92
N ALA A 67 1.11 3.48 4.94
CA ALA A 67 0.25 2.30 4.75
C ALA A 67 0.40 1.70 3.36
N TYR A 68 0.42 2.54 2.32
CA TYR A 68 0.63 2.11 0.95
C TYR A 68 1.98 1.43 0.75
N GLY A 69 3.05 1.97 1.34
CA GLY A 69 4.37 1.35 1.32
C GLY A 69 4.36 -0.08 1.88
N ARG A 70 3.67 -0.31 3.01
CA ARG A 70 3.51 -1.66 3.59
C ARG A 70 2.75 -2.60 2.67
N GLN A 71 1.66 -2.13 2.06
CA GLN A 71 0.86 -2.95 1.12
C GLN A 71 1.66 -3.35 -0.11
N VAL A 72 2.45 -2.42 -0.67
CA VAL A 72 3.37 -2.70 -1.78
C VAL A 72 4.39 -3.76 -1.39
N GLN A 73 5.04 -3.61 -0.24
CA GLN A 73 6.05 -4.56 0.23
C GLN A 73 5.46 -5.96 0.44
N GLN A 74 4.32 -6.06 1.14
CA GLN A 74 3.64 -7.34 1.36
C GLN A 74 3.26 -8.02 0.04
N THR A 75 2.75 -7.26 -0.92
CA THR A 75 2.39 -7.77 -2.25
C THR A 75 3.62 -8.28 -3.01
N ILE A 76 4.73 -7.55 -2.95
CA ILE A 76 5.98 -7.97 -3.58
C ILE A 76 6.51 -9.25 -2.93
N ILE A 77 6.55 -9.33 -1.60
CA ILE A 77 7.02 -10.51 -0.86
C ILE A 77 6.16 -11.73 -1.23
N ARG A 78 4.84 -11.58 -1.20
CA ARG A 78 3.91 -12.64 -1.58
C ARG A 78 4.16 -13.10 -3.01
N ARG A 79 4.33 -12.18 -3.95
CA ARG A 79 4.64 -12.50 -5.34
C ARG A 79 5.97 -13.25 -5.49
N LEU A 80 7.01 -12.84 -4.77
CA LEU A 80 8.30 -13.52 -4.78
C LEU A 80 8.18 -14.93 -4.20
N HIS A 81 7.44 -15.10 -3.11
CA HIS A 81 7.16 -16.40 -2.52
C HIS A 81 6.42 -17.32 -3.50
N ASP A 82 5.35 -16.83 -4.15
CA ASP A 82 4.54 -17.61 -5.08
C ASP A 82 5.32 -17.99 -6.35
N GLN A 83 6.27 -17.16 -6.78
CA GLN A 83 7.10 -17.39 -7.96
C GLN A 83 8.37 -18.20 -7.70
N ALA A 84 8.87 -18.23 -6.46
CA ALA A 84 10.12 -18.92 -6.13
C ALA A 84 10.12 -20.41 -6.52
N PRO A 85 9.06 -21.22 -6.26
CA PRO A 85 9.02 -22.61 -6.67
C PRO A 85 9.13 -22.81 -8.18
N ALA A 86 8.48 -21.94 -8.97
CA ALA A 86 8.53 -22.00 -10.44
C ALA A 86 9.94 -21.71 -11.00
N ALA A 87 10.77 -21.00 -10.24
CA ALA A 87 12.17 -20.74 -10.56
C ALA A 87 13.13 -21.78 -9.94
N GLY A 88 12.63 -22.85 -9.34
CA GLY A 88 13.44 -23.85 -8.63
C GLY A 88 14.08 -23.32 -7.34
N MET A 89 13.54 -22.25 -6.78
CA MET A 89 14.02 -21.61 -5.55
C MET A 89 13.04 -21.84 -4.40
N ARG A 90 13.55 -21.83 -3.18
CA ARG A 90 12.78 -21.91 -1.94
C ARG A 90 13.18 -20.76 -1.04
N LEU A 91 12.18 -20.09 -0.46
CA LEU A 91 12.41 -19.08 0.57
C LEU A 91 12.92 -19.78 1.84
N GLU A 92 14.12 -19.42 2.29
CA GLU A 92 14.70 -19.93 3.53
C GLU A 92 14.47 -19.02 4.72
N SER A 93 14.59 -17.71 4.51
CA SER A 93 14.32 -16.72 5.54
C SER A 93 13.75 -15.43 4.97
N GLN A 94 12.95 -14.76 5.80
CA GLN A 94 12.43 -13.43 5.59
C GLN A 94 12.60 -12.66 6.89
N THR A 95 13.27 -11.51 6.82
CA THR A 95 13.41 -10.57 7.94
C THR A 95 12.81 -9.24 7.52
N VAL A 96 11.94 -8.69 8.38
CA VAL A 96 11.40 -7.33 8.24
C VAL A 96 12.07 -6.47 9.30
N GLU A 97 12.77 -5.43 8.87
CA GLU A 97 13.50 -4.52 9.74
C GLU A 97 12.59 -3.40 10.28
N GLU A 98 13.06 -2.67 11.30
CA GLU A 98 12.30 -1.58 11.96
C GLU A 98 11.97 -0.41 11.02
N ASP A 99 12.83 -0.17 10.02
CA ASP A 99 12.63 0.85 8.97
C ASP A 99 11.71 0.37 7.84
N MET A 100 11.07 -0.79 8.02
CA MET A 100 10.25 -1.48 7.03
C MET A 100 11.04 -1.96 5.80
N SER A 101 12.37 -2.03 5.84
CA SER A 101 13.12 -2.78 4.83
C SER A 101 12.91 -4.28 5.01
N VAL A 102 13.03 -5.03 3.92
CA VAL A 102 12.78 -6.48 3.93
C VAL A 102 13.93 -7.21 3.26
N THR A 103 14.53 -8.14 4.00
CA THR A 103 15.59 -9.03 3.51
C THR A 103 15.02 -10.42 3.29
N MET A 104 15.23 -10.98 2.10
CA MET A 104 14.78 -12.32 1.73
C MET A 104 15.97 -13.18 1.29
N VAL A 105 16.11 -14.37 1.86
CA VAL A 105 17.11 -15.36 1.44
C VAL A 105 16.42 -16.48 0.68
N LEU A 106 16.80 -16.64 -0.59
CA LEU A 106 16.32 -17.68 -1.48
C LEU A 106 17.44 -18.70 -1.69
N ALA A 107 17.14 -19.98 -1.48
CA ALA A 107 18.04 -21.08 -1.83
C ALA A 107 17.53 -21.80 -3.07
N VAL A 108 18.43 -22.28 -3.90
CA VAL A 108 18.08 -23.18 -5.00
C VAL A 108 17.67 -24.52 -4.38
N GLY A 109 16.45 -24.96 -4.68
CA GLY A 109 16.01 -26.29 -4.30
C GLY A 109 16.82 -27.30 -5.09
N ASN A 110 17.71 -28.04 -4.43
CA ASN A 110 18.34 -29.20 -5.03
C ASN A 110 17.24 -30.23 -5.33
N GLY A 111 16.70 -30.22 -6.54
CA GLY A 111 15.86 -31.28 -7.05
C GLY A 111 16.66 -32.58 -7.06
N ARG A 112 16.32 -33.50 -6.16
CA ARG A 112 16.63 -34.93 -6.27
C ARG A 112 15.38 -35.72 -5.96
#